data_AF-A0A069DHJ3-F1
#
_entry.id   AF-A0A069DHJ3-F1
#
_cell.length_a   1.000
_cell.length_b   1.000
_cell.length_c   1.000
_cell.angle_alpha   90.00
_cell.angle_beta   90.00
_cell.angle_gamma   90.00
#
_symmetry.space_group_name_H-M   'P 1'
#
loop_
_entity.id
_entity.type
_entity.pdbx_description
1 polymer ?
#
loop_
_entity_poly.entity_id
_entity_poly.type
_entity_poly.pdbx_seq_one_letter_code
_entity_poly.pdbx_strand_id
1 'polypeptide(L)'
;MAKAKKRQDLYQIDRFLPEQLMKMQSSIYEYAKAISGLPSNHSEVFEKRGWLLPFLFSYDDLLWGRWNYWHEILQKKTIKGSGPIPQIEWKERGGEGVEETQKMLRKCLDHHESTIDHFADWLMWGLAASPENQTLKISPELNEHYYREFDIFLVQNYPTDYLSHTLSEETGKGYKSGLGYFPTPFNITCMMTQMTMGGDPEEEKRQTVYDGCVGCGATILPASNHTLRMIAQDISQIAVKLCKIQTYWYAPWYAFHPQWLKGFEQSKTISLVPATPGKKVLEGQLAFDLDWATAPV
;
A
#
# COMPACT_ATOMS: atom_id res chain seq x y z
N MET A 1 20.26 23.21 17.98
CA MET A 1 19.59 22.43 19.04
C MET A 1 18.08 22.27 18.80
N ALA A 2 17.30 23.34 18.55
CA ALA A 2 15.86 23.22 18.30
C ALA A 2 15.44 22.32 17.12
N LYS A 3 16.18 22.37 15.99
CA LYS A 3 15.91 21.52 14.79
C LYS A 3 16.18 20.03 15.03
N ALA A 4 17.18 19.70 15.85
CA ALA A 4 17.51 18.33 16.21
C ALA A 4 16.48 17.74 17.19
N LYS A 5 16.03 18.56 18.15
CA LYS A 5 14.95 18.19 19.07
C LYS A 5 13.63 17.94 18.31
N LYS A 6 13.24 18.88 17.43
CA LYS A 6 12.07 18.69 16.56
C LYS A 6 12.16 17.43 15.69
N ARG A 7 13.36 17.10 15.20
CA ARG A 7 13.57 15.86 14.44
C ARG A 7 13.36 14.63 15.34
N GLN A 8 13.94 14.58 16.54
CA GLN A 8 13.75 13.47 17.49
C GLN A 8 12.28 13.29 17.88
N ASP A 9 11.56 14.39 18.11
CA ASP A 9 10.14 14.37 18.44
C ASP A 9 9.30 13.70 17.33
N LEU A 10 9.69 13.85 16.06
CA LEU A 10 9.00 13.21 14.93
C LEU A 10 9.15 11.68 14.88
N TYR A 11 10.28 11.14 15.32
CA TYR A 11 10.47 9.68 15.35
C TYR A 11 9.82 9.05 16.58
N GLN A 12 9.50 9.85 17.60
CA GLN A 12 8.89 9.41 18.86
C GLN A 12 9.64 8.22 19.48
N ILE A 13 10.97 8.24 19.42
CA ILE A 13 11.83 7.09 19.78
C ILE A 13 11.56 6.63 21.22
N ASP A 14 11.23 7.57 22.11
CA ASP A 14 10.96 7.32 23.53
C ASP A 14 9.73 6.42 23.77
N ARG A 15 8.86 6.20 22.77
CA ARG A 15 7.73 5.28 22.90
C ARG A 15 8.12 3.80 22.73
N PHE A 16 9.34 3.52 22.30
CA PHE A 16 9.84 2.17 22.06
C PHE A 16 10.82 1.75 23.14
N LEU A 17 10.74 0.47 23.52
CA LEU A 17 11.71 -0.13 24.42
C LEU A 17 13.07 -0.29 23.71
N PRO A 18 14.20 -0.19 24.44
CA PRO A 18 15.53 -0.39 23.87
C PRO A 18 15.67 -1.73 23.13
N GLU A 19 15.06 -2.80 23.63
CA GLU A 19 15.08 -4.13 23.02
C GLU A 19 14.39 -4.14 21.65
N GLN A 20 13.31 -3.38 21.48
CA GLN A 20 12.62 -3.25 20.20
C GLN A 20 13.48 -2.51 19.18
N LEU A 21 14.18 -1.45 19.60
CA LEU A 21 15.10 -0.71 18.75
C LEU A 21 16.32 -1.55 18.34
N MET A 22 16.87 -2.33 19.27
CA MET A 22 17.95 -3.28 18.98
C MET A 22 17.51 -4.40 18.03
N LYS A 23 16.30 -4.93 18.22
CA LYS A 23 15.71 -5.92 17.31
C LYS A 23 15.54 -5.33 15.92
N MET A 24 14.98 -4.11 15.81
CA MET A 24 14.81 -3.41 14.53
C MET A 24 16.15 -3.26 13.80
N GLN A 25 17.20 -2.79 14.47
CA GLN A 25 18.54 -2.65 13.86
C GLN A 25 19.11 -4.01 13.40
N SER A 26 18.94 -5.05 14.21
CA SER A 26 19.35 -6.41 13.84
C SER A 26 18.58 -6.92 12.61
N SER A 27 17.26 -6.69 12.54
CA SER A 27 16.42 -7.07 11.40
C SER A 27 16.86 -6.36 10.11
N ILE A 28 17.18 -5.06 10.18
CA ILE A 28 17.70 -4.31 9.02
C ILE A 28 18.96 -4.99 8.48
N TYR A 29 19.88 -5.37 9.36
CA TYR A 29 21.12 -6.04 8.97
C TYR A 29 20.87 -7.42 8.33
N GLU A 30 19.98 -8.23 8.90
CA GLU A 30 19.67 -9.55 8.35
C GLU A 30 18.97 -9.46 6.98
N TYR A 31 17.99 -8.56 6.82
CA TYR A 31 17.36 -8.34 5.53
C TYR A 31 18.34 -7.75 4.50
N ALA A 32 19.21 -6.84 4.93
CA ALA A 32 20.27 -6.30 4.08
C ALA A 32 21.18 -7.40 3.55
N LYS A 33 21.60 -8.33 4.42
CA LYS A 33 22.44 -9.46 4.03
C LYS A 33 21.78 -10.33 2.96
N ALA A 34 20.46 -10.53 3.04
CA ALA A 34 19.69 -11.29 2.05
C ALA A 34 19.67 -10.64 0.65
N ILE A 35 19.89 -9.32 0.56
CA ILE A 35 19.93 -8.56 -0.69
C ILE A 35 21.35 -8.12 -1.09
N SER A 36 22.40 -8.79 -0.58
CA SER A 36 23.82 -8.45 -0.83
C SER A 36 24.26 -7.09 -0.24
N GLY A 37 23.66 -6.70 0.88
CA GLY A 37 23.98 -5.51 1.67
C GLY A 37 23.24 -4.25 1.22
N LEU A 38 23.22 -3.23 2.09
CA LEU A 38 22.67 -1.90 1.79
C LEU A 38 23.63 -1.07 0.93
N PRO A 39 23.15 -0.07 0.18
CA PRO A 39 24.00 0.90 -0.48
C PRO A 39 24.79 1.70 0.57
N SER A 40 26.11 1.74 0.43
CA SER A 40 26.99 2.51 1.33
C SER A 40 26.87 4.02 1.10
N ASN A 41 26.42 4.41 -0.09
CA ASN A 41 26.21 5.79 -0.53
C ASN A 41 25.17 5.81 -1.66
N HIS A 42 24.74 7.02 -2.06
CA HIS A 42 23.72 7.19 -3.10
C HIS A 42 24.11 6.54 -4.45
N SER A 43 25.38 6.54 -4.85
CA SER A 43 25.81 5.97 -6.14
C SER A 43 25.58 4.46 -6.24
N GLU A 44 25.67 3.72 -5.12
CA GLU A 44 25.38 2.28 -5.10
C GLU A 44 23.89 1.96 -5.27
N VAL A 45 22.98 2.93 -5.15
CA VAL A 45 21.53 2.71 -5.33
C VAL A 45 21.21 2.12 -6.69
N PHE A 46 21.91 2.54 -7.75
CA PHE A 46 21.70 2.04 -9.12
C PHE A 46 22.00 0.56 -9.29
N GLU A 47 22.78 -0.05 -8.40
CA GLU A 47 23.17 -1.45 -8.45
C GLU A 47 22.35 -2.31 -7.47
N LYS A 48 21.70 -1.68 -6.48
CA LYS A 48 21.05 -2.35 -5.36
C LYS A 48 19.54 -2.21 -5.40
N ARG A 49 18.91 -2.84 -6.39
CA ARG A 49 17.44 -2.95 -6.46
C ARG A 49 16.89 -3.61 -5.17
N GLY A 50 15.83 -3.04 -4.60
CA GLY A 50 15.24 -3.57 -3.35
C GLY A 50 15.87 -3.03 -2.05
N TRP A 51 16.78 -2.05 -2.12
CA TRP A 51 17.48 -1.52 -0.95
C TRP A 51 16.59 -0.88 0.12
N LEU A 52 15.35 -0.48 -0.19
CA LEU A 52 14.39 0.04 0.80
C LEU A 52 13.70 -1.06 1.61
N LEU A 53 13.67 -2.31 1.12
CA LEU A 53 12.95 -3.41 1.76
C LEU A 53 13.42 -3.70 3.21
N PRO A 54 14.73 -3.73 3.53
CA PRO A 54 15.18 -3.91 4.91
C PRO A 54 14.61 -2.88 5.88
N PHE A 55 14.52 -1.62 5.45
CA PHE A 55 13.93 -0.54 6.23
C PHE A 55 12.42 -0.68 6.34
N LEU A 56 11.73 -0.90 5.21
CA LEU A 56 10.29 -1.12 5.16
C LEU A 56 9.83 -2.20 6.15
N PHE A 57 10.47 -3.38 6.10
CA PHE A 57 10.08 -4.53 6.92
C PHE A 57 10.39 -4.31 8.40
N SER A 58 11.56 -3.77 8.71
CA SER A 58 11.99 -3.60 10.10
C SER A 58 11.23 -2.49 10.81
N TYR A 59 10.94 -1.39 10.10
CA TYR A 59 10.09 -0.33 10.63
C TYR A 59 8.63 -0.77 10.73
N ASP A 60 8.11 -1.53 9.76
CA ASP A 60 6.77 -2.09 9.88
C ASP A 60 6.65 -3.04 11.08
N ASP A 61 7.63 -3.93 11.33
CA ASP A 61 7.63 -4.80 12.52
C ASP A 61 7.60 -4.00 13.83
N LEU A 62 8.26 -2.85 13.87
CA LEU A 62 8.24 -1.95 15.02
C LEU A 62 6.89 -1.22 15.19
N LEU A 63 6.17 -0.97 14.09
CA LEU A 63 5.01 -0.07 14.04
C LEU A 63 3.67 -0.82 13.97
N TRP A 64 3.48 -1.64 12.95
CA TRP A 64 2.17 -2.19 12.57
C TRP A 64 2.16 -3.72 12.39
N GLY A 65 3.32 -4.34 12.14
CA GLY A 65 3.48 -5.79 12.03
C GLY A 65 2.77 -6.44 10.82
N ARG A 66 2.41 -5.66 9.80
CA ARG A 66 1.64 -6.13 8.64
C ARG A 66 2.45 -7.00 7.70
N TRP A 67 3.71 -6.67 7.46
CA TRP A 67 4.61 -7.47 6.65
C TRP A 67 4.91 -8.80 7.31
N ASN A 68 5.13 -8.83 8.63
CA ASN A 68 5.33 -10.08 9.35
C ASN A 68 4.10 -10.98 9.34
N TYR A 69 2.91 -10.40 9.59
CA TYR A 69 1.65 -11.10 9.42
C TYR A 69 1.49 -11.69 8.01
N TRP A 70 1.83 -10.92 6.97
CA TRP A 70 1.75 -11.39 5.60
C TRP A 70 2.78 -12.48 5.27
N HIS A 71 4.02 -12.32 5.71
CA HIS A 71 5.07 -13.32 5.53
C HIS A 71 4.69 -14.67 6.14
N GLU A 72 4.07 -14.69 7.33
CA GLU A 72 3.57 -15.92 7.94
C GLU A 72 2.49 -16.60 7.09
N ILE A 73 1.55 -15.83 6.54
CA ILE A 73 0.51 -16.33 5.63
C ILE A 73 1.14 -16.93 4.38
N LEU A 74 2.12 -16.23 3.78
CA LEU A 74 2.83 -16.70 2.60
C LEU A 74 3.57 -18.02 2.87
N GLN A 75 4.22 -18.14 4.03
CA GLN A 75 4.88 -19.37 4.47
C GLN A 75 3.88 -20.52 4.66
N LYS A 76 2.72 -20.25 5.30
CA LYS A 76 1.64 -21.22 5.53
C LYS A 76 0.88 -21.59 4.26
N LYS A 77 0.97 -20.75 3.22
CA LYS A 77 0.21 -20.84 1.96
C LYS A 77 -1.31 -20.80 2.12
N THR A 78 -1.80 -20.27 3.23
CA THR A 78 -3.23 -20.13 3.54
C THR A 78 -3.45 -19.02 4.56
N ILE A 79 -4.58 -18.33 4.43
CA ILE A 79 -5.02 -17.35 5.45
C ILE A 79 -5.71 -18.02 6.65
N LYS A 80 -5.96 -19.34 6.61
CA LYS A 80 -6.61 -20.06 7.72
C LYS A 80 -5.71 -20.05 8.96
N GLY A 81 -6.24 -19.55 10.08
CA GLY A 81 -5.52 -19.50 11.35
C GLY A 81 -4.44 -18.42 11.40
N SER A 82 -4.53 -17.38 10.56
CA SER A 82 -3.61 -16.24 10.60
C SER A 82 -3.84 -15.29 11.78
N GLY A 83 -4.97 -15.41 12.48
CA GLY A 83 -5.37 -14.43 13.50
C GLY A 83 -5.89 -13.12 12.86
N PRO A 84 -6.19 -12.09 13.66
CA PRO A 84 -6.73 -10.84 13.17
C PRO A 84 -5.73 -10.08 12.28
N ILE A 85 -6.23 -9.34 11.30
CA ILE A 85 -5.39 -8.44 10.49
C ILE A 85 -4.81 -7.35 11.41
N PRO A 86 -3.50 -7.09 11.40
CA PRO A 86 -2.93 -5.98 12.17
C PRO A 86 -3.51 -4.64 11.70
N GLN A 87 -4.02 -3.86 12.65
CA GLN A 87 -4.74 -2.63 12.37
C GLN A 87 -3.79 -1.44 12.24
N ILE A 88 -3.96 -0.62 11.20
CA ILE A 88 -3.34 0.70 11.13
C ILE A 88 -4.32 1.72 11.71
N GLU A 89 -3.80 2.56 12.59
CA GLU A 89 -4.49 3.78 13.01
C GLU A 89 -4.13 4.92 12.05
N TRP A 90 -4.99 5.11 11.05
CA TRP A 90 -4.83 6.11 10.02
C TRP A 90 -4.83 7.53 10.60
N LYS A 91 -3.88 8.36 10.16
CA LYS A 91 -3.72 9.74 10.64
C LYS A 91 -4.45 10.73 9.74
N GLU A 92 -5.11 11.67 10.39
CA GLU A 92 -5.78 12.78 9.73
C GLU A 92 -4.79 13.80 9.18
N ARG A 93 -5.21 14.52 8.15
CA ARG A 93 -4.46 15.65 7.61
C ARG A 93 -4.41 16.80 8.62
N GLY A 94 -3.35 17.59 8.59
CA GLY A 94 -3.13 18.69 9.53
C GLY A 94 -2.45 18.29 10.84
N GLY A 95 -2.27 16.99 11.12
CA GLY A 95 -1.42 16.53 12.22
C GLY A 95 0.06 16.84 11.96
N GLU A 96 0.81 17.27 12.99
CA GLU A 96 2.20 17.71 12.83
C GLU A 96 3.08 16.68 12.10
N GLY A 97 3.00 15.41 12.48
CA GLY A 97 3.77 14.35 11.84
C GLY A 97 3.40 14.15 10.36
N VAL A 98 2.11 14.22 10.03
CA VAL A 98 1.63 14.13 8.63
C VAL A 98 2.14 15.32 7.81
N GLU A 99 2.09 16.53 8.35
CA GLU A 99 2.58 17.74 7.69
C GLU A 99 4.09 17.71 7.45
N GLU A 100 4.88 17.21 8.42
CA GLU A 100 6.33 17.07 8.25
C GLU A 100 6.69 15.97 7.25
N THR A 101 5.93 14.86 7.20
CA THR A 101 6.09 13.85 6.14
C THR A 101 5.75 14.42 4.76
N GLN A 102 4.67 15.20 4.63
CA GLN A 102 4.34 15.88 3.38
C GLN A 102 5.41 16.89 2.96
N LYS A 103 6.01 17.63 3.90
CA LYS A 103 7.14 18.51 3.61
C LYS A 103 8.33 17.73 3.08
N MET A 104 8.63 16.56 3.65
CA MET A 104 9.69 15.68 3.14
C MET A 104 9.40 15.24 1.69
N LEU A 105 8.18 14.80 1.38
CA LEU A 105 7.80 14.43 0.02
C LEU A 105 7.88 15.61 -0.97
N ARG A 106 7.45 16.80 -0.55
CA ARG A 106 7.60 18.02 -1.35
C ARG A 106 9.07 18.35 -1.62
N LYS A 107 9.96 18.16 -0.64
CA LYS A 107 11.40 18.33 -0.85
C LYS A 107 11.98 17.32 -1.82
N CYS A 108 11.56 16.04 -1.76
CA CYS A 108 11.95 15.08 -2.78
C CYS A 108 11.61 15.62 -4.17
N LEU A 109 10.45 16.26 -4.34
CA LEU A 109 10.04 16.83 -5.61
C LEU A 109 10.62 18.23 -5.93
N ASP A 110 11.30 18.87 -4.98
CA ASP A 110 11.93 20.19 -5.13
C ASP A 110 13.33 20.07 -5.75
N HIS A 111 13.40 19.51 -6.96
CA HIS A 111 14.60 19.44 -7.76
C HIS A 111 14.24 19.66 -9.23
N HIS A 112 15.07 20.38 -9.98
CA HIS A 112 14.76 20.81 -11.35
C HIS A 112 14.51 19.65 -12.34
N GLU A 113 15.11 18.48 -12.11
CA GLU A 113 14.88 17.26 -12.90
C GLU A 113 13.80 16.33 -12.32
N SER A 114 13.29 16.66 -11.13
CA SER A 114 12.31 15.82 -10.47
C SER A 114 10.96 15.88 -11.19
N THR A 115 10.35 14.71 -11.30
CA THR A 115 8.95 14.55 -11.72
C THR A 115 8.33 13.49 -10.83
N ILE A 116 6.99 13.47 -10.74
CA ILE A 116 6.29 12.42 -9.99
C ILE A 116 6.61 11.02 -10.54
N ASP A 117 6.83 10.89 -11.86
CA ASP A 117 7.23 9.65 -12.51
C ASP A 117 8.63 9.21 -12.10
N HIS A 118 9.63 10.13 -12.12
CA HIS A 118 10.98 9.83 -11.67
C HIS A 118 11.02 9.39 -10.20
N PHE A 119 10.27 10.08 -9.33
CA PHE A 119 10.21 9.73 -7.92
C PHE A 119 9.52 8.38 -7.70
N ALA A 120 8.42 8.11 -8.41
CA ALA A 120 7.73 6.83 -8.36
C ALA A 120 8.64 5.69 -8.85
N ASP A 121 9.37 5.87 -9.95
CA ASP A 121 10.30 4.87 -10.47
C ASP A 121 11.46 4.60 -9.49
N TRP A 122 11.97 5.64 -8.82
CA TRP A 122 12.99 5.50 -7.78
C TRP A 122 12.47 4.70 -6.57
N LEU A 123 11.25 4.96 -6.12
CA LEU A 123 10.61 4.19 -5.05
C LEU A 123 10.36 2.74 -5.48
N MET A 124 9.84 2.52 -6.68
CA MET A 124 9.60 1.18 -7.24
C MET A 124 10.90 0.38 -7.37
N TRP A 125 12.01 1.05 -7.71
CA TRP A 125 13.35 0.47 -7.73
C TRP A 125 13.81 0.07 -6.33
N GLY A 126 13.72 0.99 -5.38
CA GLY A 126 14.10 0.74 -3.98
C GLY A 126 13.24 -0.34 -3.31
N LEU A 127 11.97 -0.47 -3.70
CA LEU A 127 11.04 -1.49 -3.19
C LEU A 127 11.07 -2.79 -3.98
N ALA A 128 11.88 -2.89 -5.04
CA ALA A 128 11.88 -4.04 -5.96
C ALA A 128 10.48 -4.37 -6.53
N ALA A 129 9.60 -3.38 -6.66
CA ALA A 129 8.17 -3.55 -6.90
C ALA A 129 7.79 -3.75 -8.38
N SER A 130 8.68 -3.43 -9.32
CA SER A 130 8.49 -3.64 -10.77
C SER A 130 9.54 -4.60 -11.31
N PRO A 131 9.25 -5.91 -11.44
CA PRO A 131 10.21 -6.88 -11.99
C PRO A 131 10.59 -6.60 -13.46
N GLU A 132 9.72 -5.91 -14.20
CA GLU A 132 9.93 -5.47 -15.57
C GLU A 132 10.96 -4.32 -15.70
N ASN A 133 11.12 -3.50 -14.66
CA ASN A 133 12.07 -2.38 -14.66
C ASN A 133 13.43 -2.86 -14.15
N GLN A 134 14.30 -3.19 -15.11
CA GLN A 134 15.65 -3.69 -14.83
C GLN A 134 16.67 -2.58 -14.59
N THR A 135 16.37 -1.33 -14.97
CA THR A 135 17.27 -0.18 -14.78
C THR A 135 16.51 1.05 -14.28
N LEU A 136 17.12 1.76 -13.33
CA LEU A 136 16.65 3.05 -12.85
C LEU A 136 17.17 4.16 -13.77
N LYS A 137 16.25 4.95 -14.37
CA LYS A 137 16.57 5.98 -15.36
C LYS A 137 16.42 7.38 -14.78
N ILE A 138 17.31 7.76 -13.88
CA ILE A 138 17.44 9.12 -13.36
C ILE A 138 18.92 9.52 -13.31
N SER A 139 19.21 10.81 -13.24
CA SER A 139 20.58 11.30 -13.09
C SER A 139 21.16 10.92 -11.71
N PRO A 140 22.50 10.80 -11.58
CA PRO A 140 23.15 10.63 -10.29
C PRO A 140 22.80 11.73 -9.27
N GLU A 141 22.66 12.96 -9.73
CA GLU A 141 22.32 14.14 -8.92
C GLU A 141 20.89 14.05 -8.36
N LEU A 142 19.93 13.69 -9.22
CA LEU A 142 18.55 13.49 -8.78
C LEU A 142 18.41 12.30 -7.81
N ASN A 143 19.16 11.22 -8.06
CA ASN A 143 19.22 10.10 -7.13
C ASN A 143 19.80 10.50 -5.77
N GLU A 144 20.89 11.28 -5.74
CA GLU A 144 21.48 11.79 -4.51
C GLU A 144 20.47 12.64 -3.72
N HIS A 145 19.74 13.50 -4.42
CA HIS A 145 18.69 14.33 -3.84
C HIS A 145 17.60 13.48 -3.16
N TYR A 146 17.02 12.51 -3.88
CA TYR A 146 16.02 11.60 -3.29
C TYR A 146 16.59 10.81 -2.11
N TYR A 147 17.82 10.29 -2.23
CA TYR A 147 18.47 9.50 -1.18
C TYR A 147 18.70 10.29 0.11
N ARG A 148 18.94 11.61 0.02
CA ARG A 148 19.14 12.49 1.18
C ARG A 148 17.83 12.91 1.84
N GLU A 149 16.80 13.17 1.04
CA GLU A 149 15.55 13.75 1.54
C GLU A 149 14.51 12.71 1.97
N PHE A 150 14.42 11.57 1.28
CA PHE A 150 13.36 10.59 1.54
C PHE A 150 13.60 9.79 2.82
N ASP A 151 12.58 9.73 3.67
CA ASP A 151 12.59 8.92 4.89
C ASP A 151 11.31 8.08 5.00
N ILE A 152 11.45 6.78 4.76
CA ILE A 152 10.34 5.83 4.81
C ILE A 152 9.77 5.64 6.23
N PHE A 153 10.56 5.88 7.28
CA PHE A 153 10.06 5.77 8.65
C PHE A 153 8.92 6.76 8.90
N LEU A 154 9.06 8.01 8.42
CA LEU A 154 8.03 9.04 8.60
C LEU A 154 6.72 8.67 7.90
N VAL A 155 6.82 8.08 6.72
CA VAL A 155 5.66 7.57 5.96
C VAL A 155 4.92 6.51 6.77
N GLN A 156 5.64 5.52 7.31
CA GLN A 156 5.03 4.44 8.09
C GLN A 156 4.55 4.89 9.46
N ASN A 157 5.25 5.82 10.13
CA ASN A 157 4.92 6.28 11.47
C ASN A 157 3.66 7.17 11.50
N TYR A 158 3.42 7.92 10.41
CA TYR A 158 2.26 8.78 10.25
C TYR A 158 1.44 8.33 9.05
N PRO A 159 0.80 7.14 9.10
CA PRO A 159 0.19 6.54 7.93
C PRO A 159 -1.02 7.35 7.46
N THR A 160 -1.00 7.75 6.19
CA THR A 160 -2.12 8.38 5.50
C THR A 160 -1.93 8.25 3.98
N ASP A 161 -2.89 8.76 3.22
CA ASP A 161 -2.86 8.80 1.76
C ASP A 161 -2.01 9.98 1.25
N TYR A 162 -0.69 9.79 1.27
CA TYR A 162 0.28 10.79 0.85
C TYR A 162 0.32 10.97 -0.66
N LEU A 163 0.41 9.88 -1.42
CA LEU A 163 0.74 9.97 -2.85
C LEU A 163 -0.41 10.50 -3.69
N SER A 164 -1.65 10.32 -3.25
CA SER A 164 -2.80 11.01 -3.84
C SER A 164 -2.68 12.53 -3.72
N HIS A 165 -2.25 13.02 -2.55
CA HIS A 165 -2.07 14.45 -2.33
C HIS A 165 -0.96 15.00 -3.20
N THR A 166 0.19 14.32 -3.18
CA THR A 166 1.36 14.70 -3.97
C THR A 166 1.02 14.75 -5.46
N LEU A 167 0.32 13.75 -6.00
CA LEU A 167 -0.11 13.76 -7.40
C LEU A 167 -1.08 14.91 -7.70
N SER A 168 -2.00 15.21 -6.78
CA SER A 168 -2.93 16.33 -6.92
C SER A 168 -2.21 17.69 -6.95
N GLU A 169 -1.22 17.90 -6.07
CA GLU A 169 -0.39 19.12 -6.05
C GLU A 169 0.43 19.28 -7.33
N GLU A 170 1.01 18.19 -7.84
CA GLU A 170 1.86 18.23 -9.04
C GLU A 170 1.05 18.36 -10.34
N THR A 171 -0.16 17.83 -10.39
CA THR A 171 -1.05 17.94 -11.56
C THR A 171 -1.91 19.20 -11.55
N GLY A 172 -2.12 19.83 -10.38
CA GLY A 172 -2.86 21.07 -10.22
C GLY A 172 -2.12 22.33 -10.67
N LYS A 173 -0.82 22.24 -11.00
CA LYS A 173 0.00 23.38 -11.45
C LYS A 173 0.02 23.51 -12.98
N GLY A 174 -0.10 24.75 -13.47
CA GLY A 174 0.13 25.09 -14.89
C GLY A 174 -0.96 24.61 -15.86
N TYR A 175 -0.59 24.34 -17.12
CA TYR A 175 -1.53 24.02 -18.21
C TYR A 175 -2.35 22.73 -18.00
N LYS A 176 -1.97 21.88 -17.03
CA LYS A 176 -2.64 20.62 -16.68
C LYS A 176 -3.76 20.80 -15.65
N SER A 177 -4.03 22.03 -15.18
CA SER A 177 -5.04 22.33 -14.16
C SER A 177 -6.47 21.89 -14.51
N GLY A 178 -6.79 21.68 -15.79
CA GLY A 178 -8.09 21.18 -16.27
C GLY A 178 -8.21 19.66 -16.41
N LEU A 179 -7.10 18.91 -16.26
CA LEU A 179 -7.03 17.44 -16.35
C LEU A 179 -6.59 16.81 -15.02
N GLY A 180 -6.71 17.58 -13.93
CA GLY A 180 -6.08 17.30 -12.64
C GLY A 180 -6.51 15.97 -12.00
N TYR A 181 -5.68 15.48 -11.08
CA TYR A 181 -6.00 14.37 -10.21
C TYR A 181 -6.77 14.85 -8.98
N PHE A 182 -7.98 14.33 -8.77
CA PHE A 182 -8.88 14.72 -7.67
C PHE A 182 -9.07 13.55 -6.71
N PRO A 183 -8.27 13.45 -5.64
CA PRO A 183 -8.43 12.37 -4.69
C PRO A 183 -9.65 12.59 -3.80
N THR A 184 -10.35 11.51 -3.49
CA THR A 184 -11.33 11.50 -2.41
C THR A 184 -10.62 11.84 -1.10
N PRO A 185 -11.09 12.85 -0.33
CA PRO A 185 -10.49 13.18 0.96
C PRO A 185 -10.39 11.95 1.86
N PHE A 186 -9.23 11.75 2.47
CA PHE A 186 -8.92 10.48 3.14
C PHE A 186 -9.79 10.18 4.37
N ASN A 187 -10.28 11.20 5.06
CA ASN A 187 -11.27 11.03 6.13
C ASN A 187 -12.61 10.50 5.60
N ILE A 188 -13.01 10.92 4.39
CA ILE A 188 -14.22 10.41 3.72
C ILE A 188 -14.02 8.96 3.31
N THR A 189 -12.83 8.57 2.81
CA THR A 189 -12.57 7.17 2.50
C THR A 189 -12.56 6.28 3.74
N CYS A 190 -11.98 6.76 4.86
CA CYS A 190 -12.07 6.06 6.15
C CYS A 190 -13.54 5.88 6.60
N MET A 191 -14.35 6.93 6.52
CA MET A 191 -15.78 6.87 6.82
C MET A 191 -16.51 5.87 5.91
N MET A 192 -16.27 5.92 4.59
CA MET A 192 -16.87 4.98 3.64
C MET A 192 -16.53 3.52 3.98
N THR A 193 -15.28 3.24 4.36
CA THR A 193 -14.87 1.91 4.82
C THR A 193 -15.64 1.49 6.08
N GLN A 194 -15.78 2.37 7.08
CA GLN A 194 -16.55 2.05 8.29
C GLN A 194 -18.05 1.83 8.03
N MET A 195 -18.59 2.40 6.95
CA MET A 195 -19.98 2.16 6.55
C MET A 195 -20.17 0.83 5.81
N THR A 196 -19.14 0.35 5.11
CA THR A 196 -19.21 -0.87 4.28
C THR A 196 -18.58 -2.09 4.95
N MET A 197 -17.80 -1.88 6.01
CA MET A 197 -17.07 -2.90 6.77
C MET A 197 -17.28 -2.67 8.27
N GLY A 198 -17.26 -3.73 9.05
CA GLY A 198 -17.66 -3.75 10.47
C GLY A 198 -18.51 -4.97 10.84
N GLY A 199 -18.66 -5.94 9.94
CA GLY A 199 -19.26 -7.25 10.20
C GLY A 199 -18.29 -8.22 10.88
N ASP A 200 -18.40 -9.52 10.57
CA ASP A 200 -17.48 -10.53 11.11
C ASP A 200 -16.06 -10.37 10.49
N PRO A 201 -15.04 -10.04 11.29
CA PRO A 201 -13.67 -9.86 10.79
C PRO A 201 -13.09 -11.10 10.10
N GLU A 202 -13.51 -12.32 10.45
CA GLU A 202 -13.03 -13.54 9.78
C GLU A 202 -13.68 -13.76 8.42
N GLU A 203 -14.90 -13.24 8.21
CA GLU A 203 -15.59 -13.25 6.93
C GLU A 203 -15.02 -12.15 6.02
N GLU A 204 -14.94 -10.91 6.51
CA GLU A 204 -14.43 -9.75 5.77
C GLU A 204 -13.02 -9.99 5.23
N LYS A 205 -12.15 -10.62 6.03
CA LYS A 205 -10.78 -11.00 5.64
C LYS A 205 -10.72 -11.78 4.33
N ARG A 206 -11.76 -12.56 4.02
CA ARG A 206 -11.86 -13.43 2.82
C ARG A 206 -12.51 -12.73 1.63
N GLN A 207 -13.14 -11.58 1.87
CA GLN A 207 -13.79 -10.81 0.82
C GLN A 207 -12.76 -10.15 -0.11
N THR A 208 -13.26 -9.70 -1.25
CA THR A 208 -12.49 -8.93 -2.22
C THR A 208 -13.04 -7.53 -2.27
N VAL A 209 -12.19 -6.54 -2.07
CA VAL A 209 -12.53 -5.14 -2.37
C VAL A 209 -12.29 -4.88 -3.84
N TYR A 210 -13.21 -4.17 -4.48
CA TYR A 210 -13.06 -3.72 -5.86
C TYR A 210 -13.15 -2.20 -5.95
N ASP A 211 -12.19 -1.58 -6.63
CA ASP A 211 -12.26 -0.16 -7.01
C ASP A 211 -11.95 0.03 -8.50
N GLY A 212 -12.97 0.50 -9.24
CA GLY A 212 -12.94 0.73 -10.67
C GLY A 212 -12.20 1.99 -11.11
N CYS A 213 -11.85 2.87 -10.17
CA CYS A 213 -11.21 4.17 -10.37
C CYS A 213 -10.33 4.52 -9.15
N VAL A 214 -9.41 3.60 -8.84
CA VAL A 214 -8.70 3.57 -7.55
C VAL A 214 -7.77 4.77 -7.32
N GLY A 215 -7.38 5.48 -8.38
CA GLY A 215 -6.37 6.54 -8.30
C GLY A 215 -5.08 6.03 -7.65
N CYS A 216 -4.57 6.75 -6.64
CA CYS A 216 -3.43 6.33 -5.84
C CYS A 216 -3.82 5.45 -4.63
N GLY A 217 -5.08 5.01 -4.51
CA GLY A 217 -5.49 4.03 -3.51
C GLY A 217 -6.11 4.58 -2.22
N ALA A 218 -6.51 5.85 -2.17
CA ALA A 218 -7.12 6.48 -0.99
C ALA A 218 -8.27 5.66 -0.36
N THR A 219 -9.09 5.04 -1.21
CA THR A 219 -10.27 4.23 -0.87
C THR A 219 -9.92 2.82 -0.38
N ILE A 220 -8.87 2.21 -0.93
CA ILE A 220 -8.49 0.83 -0.62
C ILE A 220 -7.55 0.74 0.58
N LEU A 221 -6.84 1.83 0.92
CA LEU A 221 -5.95 1.87 2.08
C LEU A 221 -6.70 1.57 3.39
N PRO A 222 -7.80 2.26 3.77
CA PRO A 222 -8.51 1.93 5.01
C PRO A 222 -9.16 0.53 4.95
N ALA A 223 -9.66 0.13 3.78
CA ALA A 223 -10.23 -1.21 3.57
C ALA A 223 -9.22 -2.35 3.80
N SER A 224 -7.91 -2.08 3.72
CA SER A 224 -6.87 -3.05 4.08
C SER A 224 -6.92 -3.49 5.54
N ASN A 225 -7.51 -2.69 6.44
CA ASN A 225 -7.74 -3.10 7.84
C ASN A 225 -8.68 -4.32 7.96
N HIS A 226 -9.46 -4.62 6.92
CA HIS A 226 -10.55 -5.60 6.97
C HIS A 226 -10.37 -6.75 5.99
N THR A 227 -9.79 -6.51 4.82
CA THR A 227 -9.71 -7.52 3.76
C THR A 227 -8.27 -7.78 3.31
N LEU A 228 -8.01 -9.02 2.85
CA LEU A 228 -6.69 -9.42 2.36
C LEU A 228 -6.59 -9.46 0.84
N ARG A 229 -7.67 -9.17 0.11
CA ARG A 229 -7.71 -9.23 -1.35
C ARG A 229 -8.38 -8.01 -1.95
N MET A 230 -7.73 -7.44 -2.96
CA MET A 230 -8.21 -6.29 -3.70
C MET A 230 -8.09 -6.54 -5.20
N ILE A 231 -9.04 -6.04 -5.96
CA ILE A 231 -8.94 -5.82 -7.40
C ILE A 231 -9.12 -4.33 -7.63
N ALA A 232 -8.20 -3.71 -8.36
CA ALA A 232 -8.26 -2.27 -8.59
C ALA A 232 -7.83 -1.95 -10.02
N GLN A 233 -8.43 -0.90 -10.59
CA GLN A 233 -8.05 -0.37 -11.88
C GLN A 233 -8.08 1.16 -11.86
N ASP A 234 -7.28 1.78 -12.72
CA ASP A 234 -7.39 3.20 -13.04
C ASP A 234 -6.89 3.43 -14.46
N ILE A 235 -7.35 4.50 -15.09
CA ILE A 235 -6.86 4.92 -16.42
C ILE A 235 -5.47 5.56 -16.34
N SER A 236 -5.14 6.17 -15.20
CA SER A 236 -3.87 6.86 -14.95
C SER A 236 -2.80 5.87 -14.51
N GLN A 237 -1.85 5.59 -15.41
CA GLN A 237 -0.74 4.66 -15.11
C GLN A 237 0.11 5.14 -13.93
N ILE A 238 0.37 6.44 -13.82
CA ILE A 238 1.09 7.00 -12.67
C ILE A 238 0.29 6.83 -11.38
N ALA A 239 -1.03 7.01 -11.41
CA ALA A 239 -1.86 6.81 -10.22
C ALA A 239 -1.82 5.34 -9.76
N VAL A 240 -1.92 4.38 -10.68
CA VAL A 240 -1.76 2.93 -10.38
C VAL A 240 -0.37 2.62 -9.81
N LYS A 241 0.69 3.22 -10.37
CA LYS A 241 2.06 3.05 -9.86
C LYS A 241 2.18 3.57 -8.42
N LEU A 242 1.65 4.75 -8.14
CA LEU A 242 1.61 5.34 -6.80
C LEU A 242 0.74 4.51 -5.84
N CYS A 243 -0.40 3.98 -6.31
CA CYS A 243 -1.24 3.04 -5.55
C CYS A 243 -0.43 1.82 -5.11
N LYS A 244 0.30 1.21 -6.03
CA LYS A 244 1.18 0.07 -5.72
C LYS A 244 2.25 0.43 -4.70
N ILE A 245 2.85 1.62 -4.77
CA ILE A 245 3.81 2.07 -3.75
C ILE A 245 3.14 2.19 -2.38
N GLN A 246 1.96 2.81 -2.28
CA GLN A 246 1.25 2.93 -1.00
C GLN A 246 0.84 1.56 -0.43
N THR A 247 0.51 0.58 -1.28
CA THR A 247 0.25 -0.78 -0.80
C THR A 247 1.50 -1.47 -0.28
N TYR A 248 2.70 -1.20 -0.82
CA TYR A 248 3.94 -1.69 -0.21
C TYR A 248 4.15 -1.11 1.20
N TRP A 249 3.82 0.17 1.39
CA TRP A 249 3.98 0.83 2.68
C TRP A 249 3.00 0.31 3.74
N TYR A 250 1.76 0.05 3.36
CA TYR A 250 0.68 -0.12 4.33
C TYR A 250 -0.14 -1.40 4.19
N ALA A 251 -0.18 -2.05 3.02
CA ALA A 251 -1.06 -3.19 2.75
C ALA A 251 -0.33 -4.27 1.92
N PRO A 252 0.59 -5.04 2.54
CA PRO A 252 1.45 -6.00 1.85
C PRO A 252 0.70 -7.03 1.01
N TRP A 253 -0.47 -7.45 1.48
CA TRP A 253 -1.36 -8.39 0.78
C TRP A 253 -2.00 -7.82 -0.49
N TYR A 254 -2.06 -6.50 -0.64
CA TYR A 254 -2.43 -5.85 -1.91
C TYR A 254 -1.21 -5.61 -2.80
N ALA A 255 -0.04 -5.34 -2.21
CA ALA A 255 1.21 -5.13 -2.94
C ALA A 255 1.69 -6.39 -3.68
N PHE A 256 1.57 -7.54 -3.00
CA PHE A 256 2.00 -8.84 -3.50
C PHE A 256 1.01 -9.93 -3.06
N HIS A 257 0.12 -10.31 -3.97
CA HIS A 257 -0.87 -11.37 -3.76
C HIS A 257 -0.62 -12.57 -4.69
N PRO A 258 -0.01 -13.66 -4.21
CA PRO A 258 0.20 -14.83 -5.05
C PRO A 258 -1.10 -15.53 -5.43
N GLN A 259 -1.18 -16.04 -6.66
CA GLN A 259 -2.35 -16.79 -7.15
C GLN A 259 -2.53 -18.15 -6.45
N TRP A 260 -1.45 -18.72 -5.92
CA TRP A 260 -1.48 -20.03 -5.24
C TRP A 260 -1.99 -19.96 -3.79
N LEU A 261 -2.26 -18.76 -3.27
CA LEU A 261 -2.64 -18.57 -1.87
C LEU A 261 -4.08 -19.05 -1.62
N LYS A 262 -4.27 -19.90 -0.61
CA LYS A 262 -5.58 -20.51 -0.28
C LYS A 262 -6.34 -19.76 0.81
N GLY A 263 -7.63 -20.09 0.92
CA GLY A 263 -8.50 -19.63 2.01
C GLY A 263 -9.52 -18.55 1.62
N PHE A 264 -9.56 -18.17 0.34
CA PHE A 264 -10.53 -17.21 -0.21
C PHE A 264 -11.70 -17.87 -0.96
N GLU A 265 -11.84 -19.19 -0.87
CA GLU A 265 -12.71 -20.05 -1.71
C GLU A 265 -14.20 -20.02 -1.31
N GLN A 266 -14.66 -19.00 -0.59
CA GLN A 266 -16.03 -18.94 -0.05
C GLN A 266 -17.07 -18.30 -1.00
N SER A 267 -16.81 -18.22 -2.31
CA SER A 267 -17.92 -17.91 -3.22
C SER A 267 -18.81 -19.15 -3.32
N LYS A 268 -20.07 -19.06 -2.85
CA LYS A 268 -21.12 -19.96 -3.36
C LYS A 268 -21.05 -19.86 -4.88
N THR A 269 -20.66 -20.93 -5.55
CA THR A 269 -20.68 -20.96 -7.01
C THR A 269 -22.11 -20.69 -7.43
N ILE A 270 -22.31 -19.72 -8.33
CA ILE A 270 -23.62 -19.53 -8.95
C ILE A 270 -23.87 -20.80 -9.78
N SER A 271 -24.73 -21.68 -9.26
CA SER A 271 -25.13 -22.88 -9.97
C SER A 271 -26.06 -22.51 -11.11
N LEU A 272 -25.84 -23.12 -12.27
CA LEU A 272 -26.79 -23.08 -13.38
C LEU A 272 -27.67 -24.33 -13.30
N VAL A 273 -28.99 -24.14 -13.29
CA VAL A 273 -29.99 -25.20 -13.30
C VAL A 273 -30.78 -25.16 -14.62
N PRO A 274 -31.35 -26.28 -15.08
CA PRO A 274 -32.29 -26.23 -16.21
C PRO A 274 -33.44 -25.27 -15.90
N ALA A 275 -33.69 -24.32 -16.80
CA ALA A 275 -34.77 -23.38 -16.67
C ALA A 275 -36.12 -24.10 -16.75
N THR A 276 -37.06 -23.74 -15.89
CA THR A 276 -38.40 -24.34 -15.90
C THR A 276 -39.10 -23.98 -17.22
N PRO A 277 -39.55 -24.97 -18.03
CA PRO A 277 -40.17 -24.70 -19.32
C PRO A 277 -41.41 -23.81 -19.18
N GLY A 278 -41.51 -22.79 -20.02
CA GLY A 278 -42.63 -21.85 -20.04
C GLY A 278 -42.83 -21.24 -21.42
N LYS A 279 -43.86 -20.41 -21.61
CA LYS A 279 -44.22 -19.81 -22.92
C LYS A 279 -43.06 -19.07 -23.63
N LYS A 280 -42.00 -18.68 -22.92
CA LYS A 280 -40.85 -17.95 -23.45
C LYS A 280 -39.50 -18.63 -23.21
N VAL A 281 -39.48 -19.82 -22.60
CA VAL A 281 -38.25 -20.53 -22.20
C VAL A 281 -38.24 -21.89 -22.88
N LEU A 282 -37.27 -22.09 -23.76
CA LEU A 282 -37.12 -23.35 -24.51
C LEU A 282 -36.52 -24.43 -23.60
N GLU A 283 -36.89 -25.69 -23.87
CA GLU A 283 -36.32 -26.84 -23.18
C GLU A 283 -34.79 -26.90 -23.39
N GLY A 284 -34.04 -27.13 -22.31
CA GLY A 284 -32.56 -27.16 -22.32
C GLY A 284 -31.88 -25.80 -22.10
N GLN A 285 -32.63 -24.71 -21.91
CA GLN A 285 -32.05 -23.44 -21.46
C GLN A 285 -31.62 -23.52 -20.00
N LEU A 286 -30.52 -22.86 -19.65
CA LEU A 286 -30.02 -22.76 -18.27
C LEU A 286 -30.56 -21.48 -17.61
N ALA A 287 -30.90 -21.57 -16.34
CA ALA A 287 -31.23 -20.46 -15.45
C ALA A 287 -30.28 -20.46 -14.25
N PHE A 288 -30.14 -19.32 -13.58
CA PHE A 288 -29.46 -19.28 -12.29
C PHE A 288 -30.28 -20.04 -11.26
N ASP A 289 -29.61 -20.87 -10.47
CA ASP A 289 -30.16 -21.40 -9.24
C ASP A 289 -30.38 -20.21 -8.28
N LEU A 290 -31.63 -19.87 -8.00
CA LEU A 290 -32.02 -18.72 -7.18
C LEU A 290 -32.24 -19.10 -5.71
N ASP A 291 -31.92 -20.33 -5.29
CA ASP A 291 -32.07 -20.76 -3.88
C ASP A 291 -31.21 -19.95 -2.90
N TRP A 292 -30.23 -19.16 -3.39
CA TRP A 292 -29.48 -18.21 -2.57
C TRP A 292 -30.23 -16.88 -2.30
N ALA A 293 -31.27 -16.55 -3.08
CA ALA A 293 -32.01 -15.29 -2.97
C ALA A 293 -33.12 -15.31 -1.89
N THR A 294 -33.32 -16.45 -1.22
CA THR A 294 -34.31 -16.65 -0.14
C THR A 294 -33.69 -16.64 1.26
N ALA A 295 -32.37 -16.45 1.38
CA ALA A 295 -31.74 -16.22 2.67
C ALA A 295 -32.21 -14.86 3.22
N PRO A 296 -32.74 -14.79 4.45
CA PRO A 296 -33.12 -13.52 5.05
C PRO A 296 -31.87 -12.63 5.17
N VAL A 297 -32.00 -11.40 4.70
CA VAL A 297 -31.03 -10.31 4.91
C VAL A 297 -30.95 -9.98 6.39
#